data_AF-A0A963XMS4-F1
#
_entry.id   AF-A0A963XMS4-F1
#
_cell.length_a   1.000
_cell.length_b   1.000
_cell.length_c   1.000
_cell.angle_alpha   90.00
_cell.angle_beta   90.00
_cell.angle_gamma   90.00
#
_symmetry.space_group_name_H-M   'P 1'
#
loop_
_entity.id
_entity.type
_entity.pdbx_description
1 polymer ?
#
loop_
_entity_poly.entity_id
_entity_poly.type
_entity_poly.pdbx_seq_one_letter_code
_entity_poly.pdbx_strand_id
1 'polypeptide(L)'
;VRASDKRAQFVGLDDYVEAGGEILRDLFQQDDGGWLQDAALLDVMVREKLAEEAEGVRAEGWKWVEVDIEFPYGHTFGMRRVHGEAVPMSDEEAASYQALKAEYDALEAEHAEADELPDDVDDRLGEIEEAMEAFEARPIRYEADDLALAGAFVSIDSSGRLRVERGYVRPEDEPVEEVEDTGEVAQETAPVEDADDTAASNTDEEEEDDGLKPLSDRLVMELTAHRTLALRNALAQDPQVAFLAALHAMVLRLFYRYAVDSCVEIEPRNAGFGSQVPGLGDTAYAQAIDQRHETWARNLPKAPEDLWEALTEFDICSREALFAHCVAMSVNAVHDPYQRRPRAIAHADVLAGTVGLDMAKAGWTATGDSYLGRVTKARILEAVREAKGEDAADRITGLKKTEMVTAAEDLLVATSWLPEPLRTPPLPEEGTPEIELVDDADRTDDNGSEDDPDSSEAQSAEDGGEPAIGDSDPMEEDDPVAGDALAKTAAE
;
A
#
# COMPACT_ATOMS: atom_id res chain seq x y z
N VAL A 1 27.33 -9.95 14.63
CA VAL A 1 26.57 -9.33 13.51
C VAL A 1 27.38 -9.54 12.23
N ARG A 2 26.76 -9.89 11.09
CA ARG A 2 27.50 -10.05 9.83
C ARG A 2 28.03 -8.69 9.36
N ALA A 3 29.19 -8.64 8.72
CA ALA A 3 29.70 -7.40 8.13
C ALA A 3 28.81 -6.86 7.00
N SER A 4 27.99 -7.72 6.38
CA SER A 4 26.96 -7.35 5.42
C SER A 4 25.67 -6.77 6.05
N ASP A 5 25.56 -6.71 7.38
CA ASP A 5 24.44 -6.05 8.05
C ASP A 5 24.50 -4.54 7.75
N LYS A 6 23.37 -3.93 7.37
CA LYS A 6 23.28 -2.50 7.05
C LYS A 6 23.85 -1.58 8.13
N ARG A 7 23.76 -1.97 9.41
CA ARG A 7 24.37 -1.23 10.53
C ARG A 7 25.90 -1.23 10.46
N ALA A 8 26.48 -2.39 10.14
CA ALA A 8 27.93 -2.53 10.01
C ALA A 8 28.46 -1.77 8.78
N GLN A 9 27.71 -1.79 7.68
CA GLN A 9 28.01 -1.00 6.48
C GLN A 9 27.90 0.51 6.74
N PHE A 10 26.85 0.94 7.46
CA PHE A 10 26.64 2.35 7.79
C PHE A 10 27.73 2.91 8.70
N VAL A 11 28.14 2.17 9.73
CA VAL A 11 29.25 2.60 10.60
C VAL A 11 30.57 2.53 9.86
N GLY A 12 30.82 1.46 9.09
CA GLY A 12 32.10 1.15 8.50
C GLY A 12 32.91 0.20 9.38
N LEU A 13 33.56 -0.80 8.78
CA LEU A 13 34.31 -1.82 9.52
C LEU A 13 35.56 -1.24 10.20
N ASP A 14 36.22 -0.28 9.57
CA ASP A 14 37.43 0.35 10.11
C ASP A 14 37.10 1.20 11.34
N ASP A 15 36.05 2.01 11.27
CA ASP A 15 35.56 2.82 12.39
C ASP A 15 35.17 1.93 13.59
N TYR A 16 34.52 0.79 13.33
CA TYR A 16 34.16 -0.18 14.36
C TYR A 16 35.39 -0.77 15.08
N VAL A 17 36.45 -1.09 14.33
CA VAL A 17 37.70 -1.58 14.92
C VAL A 17 38.44 -0.48 15.67
N GLU A 18 38.44 0.76 15.18
CA GLU A 18 39.03 1.91 15.87
C GLU A 18 38.33 2.19 17.20
N ALA A 19 37.01 2.00 17.27
CA ALA A 19 36.22 2.07 18.50
C ALA A 19 36.48 0.90 19.48
N GLY A 20 37.35 -0.05 19.13
CA GLY A 20 37.72 -1.19 19.96
C GLY A 20 36.91 -2.46 19.70
N GLY A 21 36.13 -2.51 18.61
CA GLY A 21 35.39 -3.68 18.20
C GLY A 21 36.28 -4.79 17.61
N GLU A 22 35.89 -6.04 17.83
CA GLU A 22 36.58 -7.21 17.27
C GLU A 22 35.80 -7.82 16.10
N ILE A 23 36.48 -8.05 14.98
CA ILE A 23 35.94 -8.74 13.81
C ILE A 23 36.54 -10.15 13.73
N LEU A 24 35.69 -11.16 13.77
CA LEU A 24 36.07 -12.55 13.54
C LEU A 24 35.94 -12.88 12.05
N ARG A 25 37.06 -13.18 11.39
CA ARG A 25 37.07 -13.63 9.98
C ARG A 25 37.33 -15.14 9.93
N ASP A 26 36.50 -15.87 9.20
CA ASP A 26 36.71 -17.29 8.94
C ASP A 26 37.66 -17.44 7.74
N LEU A 27 38.76 -18.18 7.92
CA LEU A 27 39.78 -18.40 6.90
C LEU A 27 39.34 -19.35 5.78
N PHE A 28 38.17 -20.00 5.89
CA PHE A 28 37.72 -21.05 4.97
C PHE A 28 36.38 -20.75 4.25
N GLN A 29 35.77 -19.59 4.47
CA GLN A 29 34.56 -19.14 3.76
C GLN A 29 34.87 -17.99 2.80
N GLN A 30 34.06 -17.81 1.73
CA GLN A 30 34.12 -16.58 0.94
C GLN A 30 33.77 -15.42 1.87
N ASP A 31 34.72 -14.50 2.03
CA ASP A 31 34.72 -13.52 3.12
C ASP A 31 33.86 -12.31 2.73
N ASP A 32 32.61 -12.28 3.20
CA ASP A 32 31.73 -11.10 3.15
C ASP A 32 32.08 -10.07 4.25
N GLY A 33 33.34 -10.01 4.68
CA GLY A 33 33.87 -9.06 5.68
C GLY A 33 33.89 -9.57 7.13
N GLY A 34 33.46 -10.81 7.40
CA GLY A 34 33.49 -11.45 8.71
C GLY A 34 32.32 -11.11 9.65
N TRP A 35 32.50 -11.42 10.94
CA TRP A 35 31.49 -11.27 11.99
C TRP A 35 31.95 -10.32 13.09
N LEU A 36 31.20 -9.25 13.31
CA LEU A 36 31.40 -8.33 14.42
C LEU A 36 30.95 -9.01 15.73
N GLN A 37 31.84 -9.05 16.72
CA GLN A 37 31.58 -9.76 17.98
C GLN A 37 30.79 -8.94 19.01
N ASP A 38 30.99 -7.63 19.05
CA ASP A 38 30.29 -6.74 19.98
C ASP A 38 29.14 -6.02 19.28
N ALA A 39 27.94 -6.60 19.39
CA ALA A 39 26.71 -6.01 18.85
C ALA A 39 26.27 -4.76 19.62
N ALA A 40 26.58 -4.66 20.92
CA ALA A 40 26.18 -3.52 21.74
C ALA A 40 27.01 -2.28 21.38
N LEU A 41 28.31 -2.45 21.12
CA LEU A 41 29.15 -1.39 20.59
C LEU A 41 28.62 -0.90 19.23
N LEU A 42 28.28 -1.83 18.33
CA LEU A 42 27.71 -1.48 17.02
C LEU A 42 26.43 -0.64 17.17
N ASP A 43 25.51 -1.05 18.05
CA ASP A 43 24.25 -0.32 18.28
C ASP A 43 24.48 1.09 18.87
N VAL A 44 25.54 1.28 19.66
CA VAL A 44 25.93 2.61 20.16
C VAL A 44 26.47 3.47 19.02
N MET A 45 27.40 2.95 18.24
CA MET A 45 28.02 3.70 17.12
C MET A 45 26.99 4.07 16.04
N VAL A 46 26.08 3.17 15.69
CA VAL A 46 24.98 3.45 14.76
C VAL A 46 24.12 4.59 15.28
N ARG A 47 23.75 4.57 16.57
CA ARG A 47 22.93 5.60 17.18
C ARG A 47 23.62 6.96 17.19
N GLU A 48 24.91 6.99 17.51
CA GLU A 48 25.70 8.23 17.54
C GLU A 48 25.85 8.82 16.14
N LYS A 49 26.22 7.99 15.15
CA LYS A 49 26.35 8.42 13.75
C LYS A 49 25.01 8.88 13.16
N LEU A 50 23.92 8.14 13.39
CA LEU A 50 22.59 8.57 12.97
C LEU A 50 22.15 9.88 13.65
N ALA A 51 22.50 10.08 14.92
CA ALA A 51 22.17 11.31 15.64
C ALA A 51 22.91 12.51 15.04
N GLU A 52 24.18 12.36 14.66
CA GLU A 52 24.98 13.38 13.98
C GLU A 52 24.39 13.75 12.62
N GLU A 53 24.11 12.76 11.77
CA GLU A 53 23.48 12.98 10.46
C GLU A 53 22.10 13.65 10.60
N ALA A 54 21.33 13.26 11.62
CA ALA A 54 20.03 13.86 11.89
C ALA A 54 20.13 15.31 12.37
N GLU A 55 21.23 15.76 13.00
CA GLU A 55 21.43 17.18 13.30
C GLU A 55 21.57 18.02 12.02
N GLY A 56 22.21 17.46 10.98
CA GLY A 56 22.26 18.08 9.65
C GLY A 56 20.87 18.32 9.09
N VAL A 57 19.99 17.32 9.22
CA VAL A 57 18.57 17.43 8.80
C VAL A 57 17.80 18.40 9.69
N ARG A 58 17.99 18.38 11.02
CA ARG A 58 17.32 19.34 11.93
C ARG A 58 17.71 20.79 11.63
N ALA A 59 18.96 21.03 11.21
CA ALA A 59 19.43 22.35 10.83
C ALA A 59 18.73 22.92 9.58
N GLU A 60 18.07 22.07 8.77
CA GLU A 60 17.24 22.51 7.63
C GLU A 60 15.96 23.23 8.09
N GLY A 61 15.53 23.06 9.35
CA GLY A 61 14.40 23.78 9.94
C GLY A 61 13.07 23.02 9.97
N TRP A 62 13.08 21.70 9.75
CA TRP A 62 11.89 20.84 9.87
C TRP A 62 11.25 20.90 11.26
N LYS A 63 9.91 20.90 11.33
CA LYS A 63 9.13 20.90 12.58
C LYS A 63 9.53 19.76 13.51
N TRP A 64 9.74 18.58 12.94
CA TRP A 64 10.19 17.39 13.66
C TRP A 64 11.13 16.58 12.76
N VAL A 65 12.04 15.85 13.41
CA VAL A 65 12.90 14.86 12.74
C VAL A 65 12.85 13.59 13.57
N GLU A 66 12.33 12.52 12.97
CA GLU A 66 12.26 11.21 13.58
C GLU A 66 13.41 10.34 13.08
N VAL A 67 14.11 9.70 14.01
CA VAL A 67 15.33 8.96 13.72
C VAL A 67 15.18 7.56 14.27
N ASP A 68 15.27 6.58 13.39
CA ASP A 68 15.32 5.16 13.74
C ASP A 68 16.20 4.41 12.73
N ILE A 69 16.70 3.24 13.09
CA ILE A 69 17.49 2.40 12.18
C ILE A 69 16.62 1.94 11.00
N GLU A 70 15.36 1.65 11.25
CA GLU A 70 14.39 1.18 10.26
C GLU A 70 12.97 1.56 10.66
N PHE A 71 12.19 2.03 9.70
CA PHE A 71 10.77 2.28 9.88
C PHE A 71 9.92 1.16 9.25
N PRO A 72 8.77 0.80 9.86
CA PRO A 72 7.78 -0.07 9.24
C PRO A 72 7.43 0.33 7.80
N TYR A 73 7.17 -0.66 6.95
CA TYR A 73 6.64 -0.36 5.62
C TYR A 73 5.26 0.28 5.75
N GLY A 74 5.07 1.40 5.05
CA GLY A 74 3.86 2.20 5.14
C GLY A 74 3.79 3.14 6.35
N HIS A 75 4.88 3.38 7.09
CA HIS A 75 4.90 4.36 8.20
C HIS A 75 4.50 5.78 7.78
N THR A 76 4.63 6.10 6.49
CA THR A 76 4.21 7.37 5.88
C THR A 76 2.75 7.38 5.43
N PHE A 77 2.05 6.23 5.45
CA PHE A 77 0.67 6.15 5.01
C PHE A 77 -0.24 7.01 5.88
N GLY A 78 -1.06 7.84 5.24
CA GLY A 78 -1.94 8.79 5.90
C GLY A 78 -1.28 10.11 6.30
N MET A 79 0.01 10.30 6.01
CA MET A 79 0.68 11.61 6.13
C MET A 79 0.58 12.36 4.81
N ARG A 80 0.38 13.68 4.87
CA ARG A 80 0.43 14.51 3.66
C ARG A 80 1.89 14.76 3.30
N ARG A 81 2.21 14.62 2.02
CA ARG A 81 3.55 14.94 1.51
C ARG A 81 3.60 16.36 0.95
N VAL A 82 4.62 17.10 1.37
CA VAL A 82 5.04 18.35 0.76
C VAL A 82 6.19 18.05 -0.18
N HIS A 83 6.10 18.61 -1.38
CA HIS A 83 7.18 18.55 -2.36
C HIS A 83 7.89 19.90 -2.40
N GLY A 84 9.21 19.86 -2.25
CA GLY A 84 10.05 21.02 -2.51
C GLY A 84 10.34 21.16 -4.00
N GLU A 85 10.85 22.32 -4.39
CA GLU A 85 11.22 22.64 -5.76
C GLU A 85 12.72 22.50 -5.95
N ALA A 86 13.15 21.83 -7.02
CA ALA A 86 14.56 21.78 -7.39
C ALA A 86 15.03 23.21 -7.71
N VAL A 87 16.10 23.67 -7.03
CA VAL A 87 16.65 24.99 -7.29
C VAL A 87 17.12 25.05 -8.75
N PRO A 88 16.67 26.00 -9.58
CA PRO A 88 17.12 26.09 -10.96
C PRO A 88 18.63 26.30 -11.02
N MET A 89 19.27 25.82 -12.09
CA MET A 89 20.68 26.15 -12.35
C MET A 89 20.81 27.66 -12.54
N SER A 90 21.80 28.25 -11.89
CA SER A 90 22.20 29.62 -12.21
C SER A 90 22.83 29.69 -13.60
N ASP A 91 22.89 30.88 -14.19
CA ASP A 91 23.49 31.08 -15.52
C ASP A 91 24.95 30.61 -15.58
N GLU A 92 25.70 30.75 -14.47
CA GLU A 92 27.10 30.31 -14.36
C GLU A 92 27.22 28.78 -14.28
N GLU A 93 26.36 28.12 -13.50
CA GLU A 93 26.29 26.65 -13.44
C GLU A 93 25.87 26.08 -14.80
N ALA A 94 24.87 26.67 -15.44
CA ALA A 94 24.41 26.25 -16.76
C ALA A 94 25.51 26.38 -17.82
N ALA A 95 26.28 27.48 -17.80
CA ALA A 95 27.43 27.65 -18.70
C ALA A 95 28.53 26.62 -18.44
N SER A 96 28.78 26.27 -17.17
CA SER A 96 29.77 25.26 -16.77
C SER A 96 29.34 23.86 -17.22
N TYR A 97 28.06 23.51 -17.02
CA TYR A 97 27.48 22.25 -17.49
C TYR A 97 27.54 22.13 -19.02
N GLN A 98 27.21 23.20 -19.76
CA GLN A 98 27.31 23.20 -21.22
C GLN A 98 28.75 23.06 -21.71
N ALA A 99 29.72 23.61 -20.99
CA ALA A 99 31.14 23.43 -21.31
C ALA A 99 31.60 21.98 -21.10
N LEU A 100 31.20 21.36 -19.98
CA LEU A 100 31.47 19.94 -19.70
C LEU A 100 30.83 19.03 -20.73
N LYS A 101 29.57 19.27 -21.08
CA LYS A 101 28.88 18.53 -22.14
C LYS A 101 29.56 18.66 -23.49
N ALA A 102 30.00 19.86 -23.86
CA ALA A 102 30.73 20.07 -25.11
C ALA A 102 32.10 19.36 -25.13
N GLU A 103 32.75 19.24 -23.97
CA GLU A 103 33.98 18.46 -23.81
C GLU A 103 33.70 16.96 -23.95
N TYR A 104 32.64 16.46 -23.31
CA TYR A 104 32.16 15.08 -23.43
C TYR A 104 31.89 14.71 -24.90
N ASP A 105 31.03 15.47 -25.57
CA ASP A 105 30.64 15.25 -26.96
C ASP A 105 31.86 15.29 -27.91
N ALA A 106 32.86 16.12 -27.60
CA ALA A 106 34.09 16.21 -28.38
C ALA A 106 34.99 14.98 -28.20
N LEU A 107 35.17 14.50 -26.96
CA LEU A 107 35.93 13.29 -26.66
C LEU A 107 35.26 12.05 -27.26
N GLU A 108 33.93 11.94 -27.14
CA GLU A 108 33.16 10.86 -27.76
C GLU A 108 33.34 10.87 -29.29
N ALA A 109 33.25 12.04 -29.93
CA ALA A 109 33.41 12.17 -31.38
C ALA A 109 34.85 11.88 -31.87
N GLU A 110 35.88 12.29 -31.13
CA GLU A 110 37.28 12.04 -31.47
C GLU A 110 37.62 10.53 -31.41
N HIS A 111 36.96 9.80 -30.51
CA HIS A 111 37.21 8.38 -30.28
C HIS A 111 36.12 7.45 -30.84
N ALA A 112 35.18 7.96 -31.64
CA ALA A 112 34.06 7.19 -32.19
C ALA A 112 34.46 6.02 -33.10
N GLU A 113 35.63 6.07 -33.74
CA GLU A 113 36.16 5.00 -34.61
C GLU A 113 37.20 4.11 -33.91
N ALA A 114 37.49 4.36 -32.61
CA ALA A 114 38.43 3.56 -31.84
C ALA A 114 37.75 2.27 -31.35
N ASP A 115 38.41 1.12 -31.54
CA ASP A 115 37.92 -0.17 -31.03
C ASP A 115 37.98 -0.24 -29.47
N GLU A 116 38.83 0.57 -28.85
CA GLU A 116 39.02 0.66 -27.39
C GLU A 116 39.45 2.09 -27.03
N LEU A 117 38.86 2.68 -25.99
CA LEU A 117 39.19 4.01 -25.49
C LEU A 117 40.56 3.97 -24.76
N PRO A 118 41.44 4.95 -24.98
CA PRO A 118 42.62 5.11 -24.12
C PRO A 118 42.20 5.33 -22.65
N ASP A 119 42.91 4.70 -21.71
CA ASP A 119 42.60 4.77 -20.27
C ASP A 119 42.44 6.22 -19.76
N ASP A 120 43.25 7.16 -20.26
CA ASP A 120 43.18 8.58 -19.86
C ASP A 120 41.93 9.31 -20.38
N VAL A 121 41.36 8.83 -21.50
CA VAL A 121 40.11 9.37 -22.06
C VAL A 121 38.91 8.77 -21.33
N ASP A 122 38.96 7.48 -21.01
CA ASP A 122 37.92 6.81 -20.21
C ASP A 122 37.81 7.44 -18.81
N ASP A 123 38.95 7.63 -18.12
CA ASP A 123 39.01 8.35 -16.84
C ASP A 123 38.42 9.76 -16.96
N ARG A 124 38.75 10.49 -18.03
CA ARG A 124 38.25 11.86 -18.25
C ARG A 124 36.76 11.91 -18.52
N LEU A 125 36.22 10.97 -19.30
CA LEU A 125 34.78 10.86 -19.53
C LEU A 125 34.04 10.58 -18.21
N GLY A 126 34.57 9.68 -17.38
CA GLY A 126 34.04 9.42 -16.04
C GLY A 126 34.03 10.66 -15.12
N GLU A 127 35.11 11.44 -15.11
CA GLU A 127 35.16 12.71 -14.36
C GLU A 127 34.12 13.72 -14.87
N ILE A 128 33.91 13.79 -16.18
CA ILE A 128 32.94 14.71 -16.79
C ILE A 128 31.51 14.27 -16.46
N GLU A 129 31.22 12.98 -16.56
CA GLU A 129 29.93 12.39 -16.18
C GLU A 129 29.63 12.68 -14.70
N GLU A 130 30.57 12.41 -13.79
CA GLU A 130 30.42 12.70 -12.35
C GLU A 130 30.18 14.20 -12.10
N ALA A 131 30.91 15.07 -12.80
CA ALA A 131 30.74 16.52 -12.69
C ALA A 131 29.37 16.98 -13.24
N MET A 132 28.90 16.39 -14.34
CA MET A 132 27.58 16.68 -14.91
C MET A 132 26.46 16.19 -14.00
N GLU A 133 26.57 14.98 -13.46
CA GLU A 133 25.65 14.43 -12.46
C GLU A 133 25.56 15.32 -11.22
N ALA A 134 26.69 15.87 -10.74
CA ALA A 134 26.71 16.80 -9.61
C ALA A 134 25.91 18.09 -9.89
N PHE A 135 25.87 18.57 -11.14
CA PHE A 135 25.00 19.69 -11.52
C PHE A 135 23.54 19.28 -11.62
N GLU A 136 23.25 18.08 -12.10
CA GLU A 136 21.88 17.56 -12.24
C GLU A 136 21.25 17.20 -10.88
N ALA A 137 22.06 16.81 -9.90
CA ALA A 137 21.68 16.60 -8.51
C ALA A 137 21.37 17.94 -7.80
N ARG A 138 20.26 18.57 -8.18
CA ARG A 138 19.86 19.87 -7.64
C ARG A 138 19.40 19.78 -6.18
N PRO A 139 19.80 20.72 -5.32
CA PRO A 139 19.23 20.82 -3.99
C PRO A 139 17.74 21.13 -4.10
N ILE A 140 16.93 20.40 -3.32
CA ILE A 140 15.50 20.64 -3.21
C ILE A 140 15.27 21.71 -2.15
N ARG A 141 14.57 22.78 -2.52
CA ARG A 141 14.19 23.85 -1.61
C ARG A 141 12.74 23.69 -1.18
N TYR A 142 12.51 23.78 0.12
CA TYR A 142 11.18 23.82 0.71
C TYR A 142 10.87 25.26 1.15
N GLU A 143 9.59 25.64 1.07
CA GLU A 143 9.13 26.92 1.59
C GLU A 143 9.14 26.94 3.12
N ALA A 144 9.30 28.12 3.70
CA ALA A 144 9.42 28.26 5.16
C ALA A 144 8.16 27.77 5.90
N ASP A 145 6.98 28.04 5.32
CA ASP A 145 5.70 27.61 5.87
C ASP A 145 5.57 26.08 5.85
N ASP A 146 6.11 25.44 4.81
CA ASP A 146 6.14 23.99 4.70
C ASP A 146 7.08 23.36 5.73
N LEU A 147 8.29 23.90 5.91
CA LEU A 147 9.25 23.44 6.92
C LEU A 147 8.68 23.54 8.35
N ALA A 148 7.86 24.56 8.61
CA ALA A 148 7.22 24.77 9.91
C ALA A 148 6.09 23.75 10.21
N LEU A 149 5.57 23.05 9.20
CA LEU A 149 4.49 22.06 9.32
C LEU A 149 5.00 20.62 9.16
N ALA A 150 5.92 20.41 8.24
CA ALA A 150 6.42 19.11 7.86
C ALA A 150 7.64 18.69 8.68
N GLY A 151 7.93 17.39 8.66
CA GLY A 151 9.12 16.80 9.21
C GLY A 151 9.81 15.84 8.25
N ALA A 152 10.83 15.18 8.79
CA ALA A 152 11.65 14.24 8.05
C ALA A 152 11.93 12.97 8.85
N PHE A 153 11.97 11.83 8.15
CA PHE A 153 12.45 10.56 8.68
C PHE A 153 13.90 10.36 8.28
N VAL A 154 14.73 9.94 9.25
CA VAL A 154 16.15 9.59 9.03
C VAL A 154 16.33 8.13 9.41
N SER A 155 16.77 7.32 8.46
CA SER A 155 16.97 5.88 8.62
C SER A 155 18.14 5.36 7.79
N ILE A 156 18.39 4.06 7.83
CA ILE A 156 19.43 3.38 7.05
C ILE A 156 18.76 2.45 6.04
N ASP A 157 19.12 2.58 4.77
CA ASP A 157 18.65 1.67 3.72
C ASP A 157 19.32 0.28 3.82
N SER A 158 18.86 -0.68 3.00
CA SER A 158 19.44 -2.03 2.98
C SER A 158 20.91 -2.10 2.58
N SER A 159 21.45 -1.07 1.92
CA SER A 159 22.86 -0.96 1.54
C SER A 159 23.73 -0.28 2.60
N GLY A 160 23.17 0.04 3.76
CA GLY A 160 23.89 0.73 4.82
C GLY A 160 24.10 2.22 4.54
N ARG A 161 23.37 2.83 3.60
CA ARG A 161 23.47 4.27 3.33
C ARG A 161 22.38 5.03 4.07
N LEU A 162 22.65 6.31 4.34
CA LEU A 162 21.70 7.21 4.98
C LEU A 162 20.48 7.42 4.05
N ARG A 163 19.29 7.14 4.57
CA ARG A 163 18.00 7.37 3.90
C ARG A 163 17.26 8.48 4.64
N VAL A 164 17.09 9.62 3.97
CA VAL A 164 16.37 10.78 4.52
C VAL A 164 15.11 11.04 3.70
N GLU A 165 13.95 10.85 4.31
CA GLU A 165 12.66 11.10 3.68
C GLU A 165 12.07 12.41 4.22
N ARG A 166 12.05 13.45 3.38
CA ARG A 166 11.64 14.81 3.75
C ARG A 166 10.21 15.13 3.34
N GLY A 167 9.60 16.09 4.03
CA GLY A 167 8.35 16.70 3.62
C GLY A 167 7.10 15.96 4.10
N TYR A 168 7.11 15.33 5.27
CA TYR A 168 5.94 14.64 5.80
C TYR A 168 5.23 15.47 6.86
N VAL A 169 3.94 15.74 6.67
CA VAL A 169 3.12 16.44 7.65
C VAL A 169 2.30 15.42 8.43
N ARG A 170 2.51 15.38 9.76
CA ARG A 170 1.81 14.46 10.65
C ARG A 170 0.36 14.88 10.90
N PRO A 171 -0.46 13.95 11.41
CA PRO A 171 -1.84 14.23 11.68
C PRO A 171 -2.16 15.49 12.47
N GLU A 172 -1.50 15.58 13.60
CA GLU A 172 -1.57 16.64 14.59
C GLU A 172 -0.97 17.98 14.15
N ASP A 173 -0.22 18.00 13.04
CA ASP A 173 0.60 19.14 12.64
C ASP A 173 -0.02 19.99 11.52
N GLU A 174 -1.17 19.59 10.98
CA GLU A 174 -1.89 20.35 9.97
C GLU A 174 -2.63 21.55 10.59
N PRO A 175 -2.68 22.70 9.89
CA PRO A 175 -3.51 23.81 10.32
C PRO A 175 -4.97 23.34 10.35
N VAL A 176 -5.61 23.43 11.52
CA VAL A 176 -7.06 23.25 11.62
C VAL A 176 -7.68 24.41 10.89
N GLU A 177 -8.25 24.17 9.71
CA GLU A 177 -9.21 25.12 9.17
C GLU A 177 -10.39 25.14 10.14
N GLU A 178 -10.62 26.28 10.78
CA GLU A 178 -11.88 26.55 11.45
C GLU A 178 -12.95 26.55 10.36
N VAL A 179 -13.47 25.38 10.03
CA VAL A 179 -14.78 25.27 9.43
C VAL A 179 -15.72 25.98 10.39
N GLU A 180 -16.23 27.14 9.97
CA GLU A 180 -17.38 27.75 10.62
C GLU A 180 -18.48 26.68 10.63
N ASP A 181 -18.66 26.08 11.80
CA ASP A 181 -19.65 25.07 12.10
C ASP A 181 -21.04 25.70 11.96
N THR A 182 -21.56 25.71 10.72
CA THR A 182 -22.98 25.90 10.47
C THR A 182 -23.66 24.55 10.44
N GLY A 183 -23.87 23.96 11.62
CA GLY A 183 -24.94 22.99 11.82
C GLY A 183 -24.59 21.85 12.76
N GLU A 184 -24.79 22.07 14.06
CA GLU A 184 -24.89 21.02 15.08
C GLU A 184 -25.75 19.84 14.59
N VAL A 185 -25.12 18.70 14.33
CA VAL A 185 -25.79 17.41 14.27
C VAL A 185 -25.57 16.69 15.60
N ALA A 186 -26.45 16.98 16.55
CA ALA A 186 -26.58 16.20 17.77
C ALA A 186 -27.13 14.81 17.44
N GLN A 187 -26.33 13.78 17.70
CA GLN A 187 -26.81 12.41 17.86
C GLN A 187 -27.68 12.33 19.13
N GLU A 188 -28.95 11.93 18.98
CA GLU A 188 -29.64 11.22 20.05
C GLU A 188 -30.66 10.21 19.49
N THR A 189 -30.59 9.00 20.03
CA THR A 189 -31.42 7.85 19.69
C THR A 189 -32.65 7.75 20.60
N ALA A 190 -33.80 7.48 19.96
CA ALA A 190 -35.04 6.83 20.45
C ALA A 190 -36.07 7.65 21.26
N PRO A 191 -37.34 7.19 21.40
CA PRO A 191 -38.25 6.49 20.48
C PRO A 191 -39.61 7.23 20.29
N VAL A 192 -40.50 6.63 19.50
CA VAL A 192 -41.85 7.08 19.11
C VAL A 192 -42.83 7.19 20.29
N GLU A 193 -43.57 8.30 20.42
CA GLU A 193 -44.91 8.35 21.03
C GLU A 193 -45.81 9.37 20.31
N ASP A 194 -47.05 8.94 20.06
CA ASP A 194 -48.20 9.65 19.50
C ASP A 194 -48.60 10.88 20.34
N ALA A 195 -48.97 11.98 19.68
CA ALA A 195 -49.96 12.93 20.20
C ALA A 195 -50.59 13.75 19.06
N ASP A 196 -51.84 13.41 18.76
CA ASP A 196 -52.82 14.23 18.07
C ASP A 196 -53.01 15.57 18.82
N ASP A 197 -52.85 16.70 18.14
CA ASP A 197 -53.58 17.92 18.53
C ASP A 197 -53.94 18.82 17.33
N THR A 198 -55.18 19.22 17.38
CA THR A 198 -55.97 19.96 16.41
C THR A 198 -55.64 21.46 16.35
N ALA A 199 -55.55 21.95 15.10
CA ALA A 199 -55.96 23.27 14.60
C ALA A 199 -55.76 24.53 15.47
N ALA A 200 -54.91 25.44 15.01
CA ALA A 200 -55.15 26.88 15.15
C ALA A 200 -54.68 27.66 13.92
N SER A 201 -55.66 28.21 13.21
CA SER A 201 -55.52 29.29 12.24
C SER A 201 -54.87 30.49 12.91
N ASN A 202 -53.70 30.91 12.44
CA ASN A 202 -53.27 32.30 12.53
C ASN A 202 -52.97 32.80 11.12
N THR A 203 -53.92 33.61 10.65
CA THR A 203 -53.75 34.55 9.55
C THR A 203 -52.87 35.67 10.07
N ASP A 204 -51.59 35.63 9.71
CA ASP A 204 -50.77 36.84 9.71
C ASP A 204 -50.51 37.20 8.25
N GLU A 205 -51.06 38.35 7.88
CA GLU A 205 -50.80 39.05 6.64
C GLU A 205 -49.31 39.43 6.62
N GLU A 206 -48.47 38.56 6.05
CA GLU A 206 -47.12 38.94 5.67
C GLU A 206 -47.19 39.67 4.32
N GLU A 207 -46.79 40.94 4.39
CA GLU A 207 -46.48 41.80 3.26
C GLU A 207 -45.73 41.00 2.17
N GLU A 208 -46.06 41.25 0.91
CA GLU A 208 -45.40 40.66 -0.26
C GLU A 208 -43.90 41.00 -0.24
N ASP A 209 -43.12 40.19 0.48
CA ASP A 209 -41.69 40.08 0.29
C ASP A 209 -41.51 39.32 -1.03
N ASP A 210 -41.21 40.07 -2.09
CA ASP A 210 -40.85 39.57 -3.43
C ASP A 210 -39.57 38.69 -3.42
N GLY A 211 -39.05 38.34 -2.24
CA GLY A 211 -38.04 37.32 -2.01
C GLY A 211 -38.65 35.91 -1.91
N LEU A 212 -38.22 35.00 -2.80
CA LEU A 212 -38.58 33.59 -2.71
C LEU A 212 -38.10 33.00 -1.38
N LYS A 213 -39.05 32.65 -0.49
CA LYS A 213 -38.72 31.90 0.74
C LYS A 213 -37.98 30.60 0.40
N PRO A 214 -36.94 30.23 1.14
CA PRO A 214 -36.24 28.96 0.92
C PRO A 214 -37.19 27.76 1.08
N LEU A 215 -36.92 26.70 0.33
CA LEU A 215 -37.67 25.44 0.45
C LEU A 215 -37.46 24.83 1.85
N SER A 216 -38.43 24.05 2.34
CA SER A 216 -38.26 23.32 3.60
C SER A 216 -37.25 22.19 3.47
N ASP A 217 -36.50 21.90 4.54
CA ASP A 217 -35.48 20.85 4.55
C ASP A 217 -36.02 19.48 4.13
N ARG A 218 -37.23 19.15 4.61
CA ARG A 218 -37.93 17.93 4.21
C ARG A 218 -38.16 17.86 2.70
N LEU A 219 -38.63 18.97 2.10
CA LEU A 219 -38.87 19.02 0.67
C LEU A 219 -37.55 18.95 -0.11
N VAL A 220 -36.49 19.60 0.37
CA VAL A 220 -35.14 19.48 -0.23
C VAL A 220 -34.65 18.03 -0.20
N MET A 221 -34.81 17.33 0.93
CA MET A 221 -34.45 15.91 1.08
C MET A 221 -35.24 15.03 0.09
N GLU A 222 -36.56 15.19 -0.02
CA GLU A 222 -37.39 14.41 -0.95
C GLU A 222 -37.00 14.68 -2.41
N LEU A 223 -36.82 15.95 -2.79
CA LEU A 223 -36.41 16.32 -4.16
C LEU A 223 -35.00 15.84 -4.50
N THR A 224 -34.06 15.92 -3.55
CA THR A 224 -32.68 15.42 -3.76
C THR A 224 -32.63 13.90 -3.81
N ALA A 225 -33.49 13.17 -3.09
CA ALA A 225 -33.63 11.72 -3.25
C ALA A 225 -34.04 11.34 -4.69
N HIS A 226 -35.02 12.05 -5.26
CA HIS A 226 -35.39 11.87 -6.68
C HIS A 226 -34.23 12.19 -7.63
N ARG A 227 -33.52 13.29 -7.38
CA ARG A 227 -32.33 13.68 -8.17
C ARG A 227 -31.25 12.61 -8.10
N THR A 228 -30.97 12.05 -6.93
CA THR A 228 -29.98 10.98 -6.74
C THR A 228 -30.36 9.72 -7.51
N LEU A 229 -31.63 9.30 -7.49
CA LEU A 229 -32.08 8.14 -8.26
C LEU A 229 -31.94 8.37 -9.78
N ALA A 230 -32.31 9.57 -10.26
CA ALA A 230 -32.12 9.93 -11.66
C ALA A 230 -30.64 9.99 -12.06
N LEU A 231 -29.77 10.52 -11.19
CA LEU A 231 -28.33 10.58 -11.39
C LEU A 231 -27.72 9.16 -11.48
N ARG A 232 -28.12 8.24 -10.59
CA ARG A 232 -27.68 6.84 -10.64
C ARG A 232 -28.03 6.20 -11.99
N ASN A 233 -29.25 6.42 -12.50
CA ASN A 233 -29.64 5.91 -13.82
C ASN A 233 -28.85 6.54 -14.96
N ALA A 234 -28.64 7.87 -14.94
CA ALA A 234 -27.86 8.55 -15.96
C ALA A 234 -26.39 8.10 -15.98
N LEU A 235 -25.75 8.00 -14.80
CA LEU A 235 -24.36 7.56 -14.67
C LEU A 235 -24.16 6.12 -15.17
N ALA A 236 -25.12 5.23 -14.90
CA ALA A 236 -25.07 3.85 -15.39
C ALA A 236 -25.11 3.73 -16.93
N GLN A 237 -25.54 4.78 -17.64
CA GLN A 237 -25.55 4.84 -19.10
C GLN A 237 -24.26 5.41 -19.69
N ASP A 238 -23.33 5.91 -18.86
CA ASP A 238 -22.04 6.46 -19.28
C ASP A 238 -20.87 5.78 -18.53
N PRO A 239 -20.31 4.69 -19.08
CA PRO A 239 -19.21 3.96 -18.45
C PRO A 239 -17.94 4.78 -18.23
N GLN A 240 -17.69 5.79 -19.09
CA GLN A 240 -16.47 6.60 -19.01
C GLN A 240 -16.55 7.58 -17.85
N VAL A 241 -17.71 8.23 -17.67
CA VAL A 241 -17.95 9.09 -16.49
C VAL A 241 -18.03 8.26 -15.21
N ALA A 242 -18.60 7.05 -15.24
CA ALA A 242 -18.61 6.14 -14.10
C ALA A 242 -17.20 5.72 -13.67
N PHE A 243 -16.32 5.40 -14.63
CA PHE A 243 -14.92 5.11 -14.37
C PHE A 243 -14.19 6.31 -13.76
N LEU A 244 -14.38 7.52 -14.34
CA LEU A 244 -13.78 8.75 -13.82
C LEU A 244 -14.25 9.05 -12.39
N ALA A 245 -15.52 8.84 -12.08
CA ALA A 245 -16.08 9.07 -10.76
C ALA A 245 -15.55 8.07 -9.71
N ALA A 246 -15.38 6.80 -10.09
CA ALA A 246 -14.73 5.81 -9.24
C ALA A 246 -13.25 6.16 -9.00
N LEU A 247 -12.52 6.55 -10.06
CA LEU A 247 -11.14 7.01 -9.97
C LEU A 247 -11.02 8.22 -9.04
N HIS A 248 -11.86 9.22 -9.20
CA HIS A 248 -11.92 10.41 -8.36
C HIS A 248 -12.10 10.05 -6.88
N ALA A 249 -13.08 9.20 -6.55
CA ALA A 249 -13.33 8.77 -5.17
C ALA A 249 -12.12 8.03 -4.56
N MET A 250 -11.46 7.15 -5.34
CA MET A 250 -10.28 6.43 -4.87
C MET A 250 -9.06 7.34 -4.69
N VAL A 251 -8.84 8.29 -5.61
CA VAL A 251 -7.72 9.23 -5.55
C VAL A 251 -7.90 10.19 -4.38
N LEU A 252 -9.10 10.73 -4.17
CA LEU A 252 -9.43 11.51 -2.97
C LEU A 252 -9.01 10.76 -1.71
N ARG A 253 -9.37 9.48 -1.60
CA ARG A 253 -9.08 8.72 -0.38
C ARG A 253 -7.59 8.39 -0.17
N LEU A 254 -6.86 8.12 -1.25
CA LEU A 254 -5.48 7.64 -1.18
C LEU A 254 -4.43 8.77 -1.17
N PHE A 255 -4.73 9.90 -1.79
CA PHE A 255 -3.79 11.02 -1.95
C PHE A 255 -4.16 12.25 -1.12
N TYR A 256 -5.42 12.36 -0.68
CA TYR A 256 -5.90 13.48 0.13
C TYR A 256 -6.40 12.97 1.48
N ARG A 257 -6.00 13.70 2.53
CA ARG A 257 -6.20 13.23 3.90
C ARG A 257 -7.56 13.60 4.46
N TYR A 258 -7.98 14.84 4.24
CA TYR A 258 -9.36 15.28 4.36
C TYR A 258 -10.00 15.12 3.00
N ALA A 259 -10.30 13.87 2.63
CA ALA A 259 -11.08 13.63 1.42
C ALA A 259 -12.35 14.47 1.54
N VAL A 260 -12.55 15.41 0.61
CA VAL A 260 -13.83 16.09 0.45
C VAL A 260 -14.90 15.02 0.29
N ASP A 261 -16.09 15.26 0.85
CA ASP A 261 -17.20 14.32 0.71
C ASP A 261 -17.43 14.00 -0.77
N SER A 262 -17.16 12.76 -1.14
CA SER A 262 -17.48 12.23 -2.46
C SER A 262 -18.92 11.73 -2.44
N CYS A 263 -19.73 12.14 -3.40
CA CYS A 263 -21.07 11.56 -3.58
C CYS A 263 -21.03 10.10 -4.10
N VAL A 264 -19.85 9.63 -4.51
CA VAL A 264 -19.58 8.22 -4.84
C VAL A 264 -18.93 7.55 -3.64
N GLU A 265 -19.69 6.68 -2.99
CA GLU A 265 -19.30 5.94 -1.77
C GLU A 265 -18.45 4.69 -2.12
N ILE A 266 -17.27 4.90 -2.72
CA ILE A 266 -16.26 3.86 -2.98
C ILE A 266 -14.99 4.23 -2.23
N GLU A 267 -14.59 3.40 -1.27
CA GLU A 267 -13.42 3.65 -0.44
C GLU A 267 -12.36 2.55 -0.60
N PRO A 268 -11.19 2.83 -1.18
CA PRO A 268 -10.06 1.91 -1.15
C PRO A 268 -9.50 1.84 0.28
N ARG A 269 -9.38 0.62 0.81
CA ARG A 269 -8.74 0.40 2.11
C ARG A 269 -7.32 -0.12 1.92
N ASN A 270 -6.34 0.67 2.36
CA ASN A 270 -4.96 0.22 2.50
C ASN A 270 -4.76 -0.34 3.92
N ALA A 271 -4.62 -1.67 4.03
CA ALA A 271 -4.44 -2.32 5.31
C ALA A 271 -2.95 -2.34 5.69
N GLY A 272 -2.61 -1.79 6.85
CA GLY A 272 -1.27 -1.93 7.40
C GLY A 272 -0.92 -3.40 7.70
N PHE A 273 0.36 -3.74 7.61
CA PHE A 273 0.86 -5.06 8.00
C PHE A 273 1.07 -5.10 9.52
N GLY A 274 0.30 -5.93 10.24
CA GLY A 274 0.31 -5.97 11.70
C GLY A 274 1.67 -6.41 12.30
N SER A 275 2.20 -7.56 11.89
CA SER A 275 3.58 -7.97 12.24
C SER A 275 4.50 -7.61 11.08
N GLN A 276 5.20 -6.49 11.22
CA GLN A 276 6.10 -5.95 10.20
C GLN A 276 7.28 -6.90 9.99
N VAL A 277 7.45 -7.32 8.74
CA VAL A 277 8.58 -8.15 8.33
C VAL A 277 9.78 -7.21 8.16
N PRO A 278 10.89 -7.41 8.90
CA PRO A 278 12.09 -6.59 8.72
C PRO A 278 12.56 -6.62 7.28
N GLY A 279 12.95 -5.46 6.75
CA GLY A 279 13.43 -5.28 5.38
C GLY A 279 12.33 -5.25 4.31
N LEU A 280 11.04 -5.27 4.66
CA LEU A 280 9.96 -5.27 3.66
C LEU A 280 9.97 -3.99 2.79
N GLY A 281 10.25 -2.83 3.40
CA GLY A 281 10.36 -1.55 2.68
C GLY A 281 11.58 -1.46 1.75
N ASP A 282 12.60 -2.28 1.98
CA ASP A 282 13.82 -2.30 1.17
C ASP A 282 13.69 -3.17 -0.09
N THR A 283 12.55 -3.85 -0.26
CA THR A 283 12.33 -4.72 -1.41
C THR A 283 12.12 -3.91 -2.69
N ALA A 284 12.55 -4.46 -3.83
CA ALA A 284 12.41 -3.78 -5.12
C ALA A 284 10.95 -3.43 -5.45
N TYR A 285 10.00 -4.29 -5.06
CA TYR A 285 8.58 -4.04 -5.28
C TYR A 285 7.99 -2.98 -4.33
N ALA A 286 8.47 -2.86 -3.08
CA ALA A 286 8.09 -1.75 -2.20
C ALA A 286 8.58 -0.41 -2.76
N GLN A 287 9.86 -0.33 -3.13
CA GLN A 287 10.45 0.88 -3.74
C GLN A 287 9.73 1.28 -5.04
N ALA A 288 9.39 0.30 -5.89
CA ALA A 288 8.64 0.57 -7.11
C ALA A 288 7.20 1.06 -6.84
N ILE A 289 6.56 0.63 -5.75
CA ILE A 289 5.26 1.16 -5.32
C ILE A 289 5.41 2.61 -4.86
N ASP A 290 6.38 2.88 -3.98
CA ASP A 290 6.60 4.22 -3.43
C ASP A 290 6.95 5.23 -4.54
N GLN A 291 7.87 4.87 -5.44
CA GLN A 291 8.24 5.71 -6.58
C GLN A 291 7.04 6.02 -7.49
N ARG A 292 6.18 5.02 -7.74
CA ARG A 292 4.97 5.21 -8.54
C ARG A 292 3.96 6.09 -7.82
N HIS A 293 3.77 5.90 -6.51
CA HIS A 293 2.87 6.71 -5.70
C HIS A 293 3.32 8.18 -5.68
N GLU A 294 4.61 8.43 -5.46
CA GLU A 294 5.20 9.77 -5.50
C GLU A 294 5.06 10.43 -6.87
N THR A 295 5.24 9.66 -7.94
CA THR A 295 5.09 10.18 -9.31
C THR A 295 3.66 10.64 -9.56
N TRP A 296 2.67 9.90 -9.08
CA TRP A 296 1.28 10.33 -9.14
C TRP A 296 1.01 11.55 -8.26
N ALA A 297 1.47 11.53 -7.00
CA ALA A 297 1.28 12.64 -6.07
C ALA A 297 1.80 13.98 -6.64
N ARG A 298 2.93 13.96 -7.35
CA ARG A 298 3.51 15.15 -8.02
C ARG A 298 2.66 15.69 -9.18
N ASN A 299 1.88 14.84 -9.84
CA ASN A 299 1.08 15.21 -11.01
C ASN A 299 -0.38 15.56 -10.66
N LEU A 300 -0.79 15.34 -9.40
CA LEU A 300 -2.13 15.66 -8.92
C LEU A 300 -2.19 17.11 -8.41
N PRO A 301 -3.37 17.77 -8.46
CA PRO A 301 -3.52 19.12 -7.93
C PRO A 301 -3.30 19.15 -6.41
N LYS A 302 -2.90 20.31 -5.88
CA LYS A 302 -2.74 20.48 -4.42
C LYS A 302 -4.09 20.54 -3.71
N ALA A 303 -5.08 21.18 -4.34
CA ALA A 303 -6.41 21.36 -3.80
C ALA A 303 -7.34 20.25 -4.31
N PRO A 304 -8.05 19.52 -3.42
CA PRO A 304 -8.87 18.38 -3.82
C PRO A 304 -10.11 18.78 -4.65
N GLU A 305 -10.60 20.01 -4.55
CA GLU A 305 -11.69 20.55 -5.37
C GLU A 305 -11.36 20.63 -6.87
N ASP A 306 -10.07 20.76 -7.22
CA ASP A 306 -9.60 20.82 -8.61
C ASP A 306 -9.42 19.43 -9.23
N LEU A 307 -9.54 18.36 -8.42
CA LEU A 307 -9.22 16.99 -8.84
C LEU A 307 -10.08 16.51 -10.00
N TRP A 308 -11.38 16.82 -10.00
CA TRP A 308 -12.28 16.39 -11.07
C TRP A 308 -11.86 16.95 -12.44
N GLU A 309 -11.52 18.24 -12.48
CA GLU A 309 -11.07 18.91 -13.70
C GLU A 309 -9.72 18.35 -14.14
N ALA A 310 -8.75 18.23 -13.22
CA ALA A 310 -7.44 17.67 -13.51
C ALA A 310 -7.52 16.24 -14.09
N LEU A 311 -8.34 15.35 -13.50
CA LEU A 311 -8.54 14.01 -14.03
C LEU A 311 -9.22 14.02 -15.42
N THR A 312 -10.07 15.02 -15.70
CA THR A 312 -10.71 15.20 -17.02
C THR A 312 -9.72 15.67 -18.09
N GLU A 313 -8.60 16.29 -17.70
CA GLU A 313 -7.52 16.68 -18.62
C GLU A 313 -6.55 15.53 -18.91
N PHE A 314 -6.40 14.58 -17.98
CA PHE A 314 -5.53 13.42 -18.19
C PHE A 314 -5.98 12.60 -19.40
N ASP A 315 -5.03 12.06 -20.15
CA ASP A 315 -5.33 11.10 -21.21
C ASP A 315 -5.80 9.77 -20.64
N ILE A 316 -6.41 8.94 -21.49
CA ILE A 316 -7.01 7.66 -21.08
C ILE A 316 -5.98 6.74 -20.42
N CYS A 317 -4.75 6.65 -20.97
CA CYS A 317 -3.73 5.76 -20.42
C CYS A 317 -3.28 6.23 -19.03
N SER A 318 -3.15 7.54 -18.81
CA SER A 318 -2.83 8.08 -17.48
C SER A 318 -3.92 7.78 -16.46
N ARG A 319 -5.20 7.91 -16.82
CA ARG A 319 -6.32 7.57 -15.92
C ARG A 319 -6.36 6.08 -15.60
N GLU A 320 -6.17 5.22 -16.59
CA GLU A 320 -6.11 3.76 -16.40
C GLU A 320 -4.95 3.34 -15.52
N ALA A 321 -3.76 3.94 -15.71
CA ALA A 321 -2.59 3.66 -14.91
C ALA A 321 -2.74 4.13 -13.46
N LEU A 322 -3.32 5.32 -13.24
CA LEU A 322 -3.63 5.82 -11.90
C LEU A 322 -4.69 4.94 -11.22
N PHE A 323 -5.75 4.55 -11.94
CA PHE A 323 -6.77 3.63 -11.45
C PHE A 323 -6.17 2.29 -11.02
N ALA A 324 -5.33 1.69 -11.87
CA ALA A 324 -4.64 0.44 -11.55
C ALA A 324 -3.77 0.57 -10.29
N HIS A 325 -3.08 1.71 -10.11
CA HIS A 325 -2.33 1.98 -8.89
C HIS A 325 -3.24 2.08 -7.67
N CYS A 326 -4.35 2.82 -7.74
CA CYS A 326 -5.31 2.94 -6.64
C CYS A 326 -5.92 1.58 -6.24
N VAL A 327 -6.27 0.74 -7.21
CA VAL A 327 -6.78 -0.62 -6.96
C VAL A 327 -5.69 -1.49 -6.32
N ALA A 328 -4.45 -1.44 -6.81
CA ALA A 328 -3.34 -2.21 -6.25
C ALA A 328 -3.07 -1.90 -4.78
N MET A 329 -3.22 -0.64 -4.36
CA MET A 329 -3.07 -0.22 -2.95
C MET A 329 -4.14 -0.79 -2.02
N SER A 330 -5.23 -1.35 -2.56
CA SER A 330 -6.32 -1.96 -1.78
C SER A 330 -6.20 -3.49 -1.62
N VAL A 331 -5.18 -4.11 -2.24
CA VAL A 331 -4.96 -5.56 -2.17
C VAL A 331 -4.46 -5.95 -0.79
N ASN A 332 -5.17 -6.85 -0.11
CA ASN A 332 -4.74 -7.45 1.15
C ASN A 332 -4.89 -8.97 1.09
N ALA A 333 -3.75 -9.66 0.93
CA ALA A 333 -3.63 -11.11 0.89
C ALA A 333 -2.91 -11.68 2.13
N VAL A 334 -2.85 -10.93 3.23
CA VAL A 334 -2.14 -11.38 4.44
C VAL A 334 -2.96 -12.42 5.18
N HIS A 335 -2.34 -13.56 5.44
CA HIS A 335 -2.92 -14.61 6.28
C HIS A 335 -2.76 -14.28 7.77
N ASP A 336 -3.76 -13.62 8.36
CA ASP A 336 -3.84 -13.33 9.80
C ASP A 336 -4.59 -14.45 10.55
N PRO A 337 -3.96 -15.14 11.53
CA PRO A 337 -4.61 -16.18 12.34
C PRO A 337 -5.84 -15.70 13.12
N TYR A 338 -5.86 -14.43 13.53
CA TYR A 338 -6.91 -13.83 14.35
C TYR A 338 -8.03 -13.20 13.50
N GLN A 339 -7.75 -12.91 12.23
CA GLN A 339 -8.72 -12.37 11.28
C GLN A 339 -8.76 -13.17 9.98
N ARG A 340 -9.29 -14.40 10.07
CA ARG A 340 -9.34 -15.33 8.95
C ARG A 340 -10.28 -14.86 7.85
N ARG A 341 -9.77 -14.76 6.62
CA ARG A 341 -10.51 -14.37 5.41
C ARG A 341 -10.27 -15.36 4.27
N PRO A 342 -10.61 -16.66 4.43
CA PRO A 342 -10.21 -17.71 3.49
C PRO A 342 -10.70 -17.47 2.07
N ARG A 343 -11.92 -16.95 1.89
CA ARG A 343 -12.44 -16.58 0.56
C ARG A 343 -11.66 -15.44 -0.09
N ALA A 344 -11.20 -14.47 0.70
CA ALA A 344 -10.39 -13.36 0.18
C ALA A 344 -8.98 -13.83 -0.21
N ILE A 345 -8.39 -14.74 0.57
CA ILE A 345 -7.08 -15.34 0.23
C ILE A 345 -7.18 -16.18 -1.05
N ALA A 346 -8.22 -17.02 -1.19
CA ALA A 346 -8.45 -17.76 -2.43
C ALA A 346 -8.66 -16.84 -3.64
N HIS A 347 -9.34 -15.70 -3.46
CA HIS A 347 -9.45 -14.70 -4.52
C HIS A 347 -8.10 -14.02 -4.83
N ALA A 348 -7.25 -13.80 -3.82
CA ALA A 348 -5.90 -13.30 -4.03
C ALA A 348 -5.05 -14.26 -4.86
N ASP A 349 -5.23 -15.57 -4.72
CA ASP A 349 -4.56 -16.57 -5.57
C ASP A 349 -5.01 -16.47 -7.04
N VAL A 350 -6.31 -16.25 -7.28
CA VAL A 350 -6.84 -16.00 -8.64
C VAL A 350 -6.25 -14.72 -9.21
N LEU A 351 -6.18 -13.64 -8.41
CA LEU A 351 -5.57 -12.39 -8.83
C LEU A 351 -4.09 -12.58 -9.15
N ALA A 352 -3.34 -13.27 -8.29
CA ALA A 352 -1.92 -13.59 -8.47
C ALA A 352 -1.68 -14.39 -9.76
N GLY A 353 -2.51 -15.40 -10.04
CA GLY A 353 -2.46 -16.15 -11.29
C GLY A 353 -2.79 -15.29 -12.52
N THR A 354 -3.79 -14.41 -12.41
CA THR A 354 -4.24 -13.54 -13.52
C THR A 354 -3.18 -12.51 -13.91
N VAL A 355 -2.49 -11.91 -12.93
CA VAL A 355 -1.41 -10.94 -13.18
C VAL A 355 -0.05 -11.61 -13.41
N GLY A 356 0.03 -12.94 -13.34
CA GLY A 356 1.27 -13.70 -13.51
C GLY A 356 2.31 -13.44 -12.42
N LEU A 357 1.88 -13.25 -11.17
CA LEU A 357 2.77 -13.04 -10.04
C LEU A 357 3.70 -14.25 -9.86
N ASP A 358 5.00 -13.98 -9.84
CA ASP A 358 6.04 -14.97 -9.60
C ASP A 358 7.02 -14.38 -8.56
N MET A 359 6.94 -14.87 -7.33
CA MET A 359 7.73 -14.33 -6.22
C MET A 359 9.23 -14.53 -6.41
N ALA A 360 9.67 -15.55 -7.15
CA ALA A 360 11.09 -15.75 -7.44
C ALA A 360 11.59 -14.69 -8.43
N LYS A 361 10.81 -14.39 -9.49
CA LYS A 361 11.13 -13.29 -10.42
C LYS A 361 10.99 -11.91 -9.78
N ALA A 362 10.09 -11.76 -8.81
CA ALA A 362 9.97 -10.54 -8.01
C ALA A 362 11.17 -10.30 -7.07
N GLY A 363 12.10 -11.26 -6.98
CA GLY A 363 13.35 -11.14 -6.23
C GLY A 363 13.31 -11.74 -4.83
N TRP A 364 12.28 -12.50 -4.46
CA TRP A 364 12.27 -13.19 -3.17
C TRP A 364 13.19 -14.41 -3.18
N THR A 365 14.04 -14.54 -2.16
CA THR A 365 14.96 -15.66 -1.98
C THR A 365 14.92 -16.22 -0.56
N ALA A 366 15.11 -17.54 -0.45
CA ALA A 366 15.18 -18.23 0.83
C ALA A 366 16.59 -18.08 1.44
N THR A 367 16.77 -17.06 2.27
CA THR A 367 18.02 -16.78 2.99
C THR A 367 17.93 -17.25 4.44
N GLY A 368 19.06 -17.22 5.15
CA GLY A 368 19.09 -17.41 6.60
C GLY A 368 18.13 -16.47 7.35
N ASP A 369 18.08 -15.20 6.96
CA ASP A 369 17.29 -14.18 7.64
C ASP A 369 15.81 -14.21 7.27
N SER A 370 15.47 -14.58 6.03
CA SER A 370 14.09 -14.62 5.53
C SER A 370 13.35 -15.88 5.96
N TYR A 371 13.91 -17.08 5.72
CA TYR A 371 13.21 -18.36 5.88
C TYR A 371 14.04 -19.43 6.61
N LEU A 372 15.25 -19.72 6.13
CA LEU A 372 16.01 -20.91 6.51
C LEU A 372 16.40 -20.90 8.00
N GLY A 373 16.75 -19.73 8.56
CA GLY A 373 17.05 -19.60 9.99
C GLY A 373 15.84 -19.81 10.90
N ARG A 374 14.64 -19.52 10.39
CA ARG A 374 13.37 -19.52 11.13
C ARG A 374 12.66 -20.88 11.16
N VAL A 375 12.97 -21.77 10.22
CA VAL A 375 12.34 -23.11 10.14
C VAL A 375 13.19 -24.21 10.80
N THR A 376 12.62 -25.39 10.99
CA THR A 376 13.35 -26.54 11.57
C THR A 376 14.35 -27.13 10.58
N LYS A 377 15.38 -27.85 11.07
CA LYS A 377 16.32 -28.57 10.18
C LYS A 377 15.63 -29.49 9.18
N ALA A 378 14.53 -30.14 9.61
CA ALA A 378 13.74 -31.00 8.75
C ALA A 378 13.12 -30.24 7.56
N ARG A 379 12.60 -29.02 7.81
CA ARG A 379 12.07 -28.15 6.74
C ARG A 379 13.16 -27.62 5.81
N ILE A 380 14.35 -27.33 6.31
CA ILE A 380 15.51 -26.97 5.46
C ILE A 380 15.85 -28.13 4.51
N LEU A 381 15.93 -29.35 5.03
CA LEU A 381 16.23 -30.54 4.22
C LEU A 381 15.14 -30.83 3.19
N GLU A 382 13.87 -30.63 3.54
CA GLU A 382 12.74 -30.74 2.62
C GLU A 382 12.83 -29.73 1.47
N ALA A 383 13.11 -28.46 1.76
CA ALA A 383 13.30 -27.42 0.75
C ALA A 383 14.45 -27.76 -0.21
N VAL A 384 15.60 -28.17 0.32
CA VAL A 384 16.76 -28.56 -0.50
C VAL A 384 16.47 -29.81 -1.32
N ARG A 385 15.76 -30.79 -0.75
CA ARG A 385 15.34 -32.00 -1.46
C ARG A 385 14.42 -31.67 -2.63
N GLU A 386 13.45 -30.78 -2.43
CA GLU A 386 12.54 -30.36 -3.50
C GLU A 386 13.27 -29.59 -4.60
N ALA A 387 14.20 -28.71 -4.25
CA ALA A 387 14.90 -27.86 -5.21
C ALA A 387 16.04 -28.57 -5.97
N LYS A 388 16.78 -29.48 -5.30
CA LYS A 388 18.03 -30.08 -5.82
C LYS A 388 18.10 -31.61 -5.70
N GLY A 389 17.11 -32.27 -5.12
CA GLY A 389 17.04 -33.73 -4.96
C GLY A 389 17.63 -34.28 -3.66
N GLU A 390 17.41 -35.58 -3.42
CA GLU A 390 17.79 -36.26 -2.17
C GLU A 390 19.29 -36.19 -1.87
N ASP A 391 20.14 -36.40 -2.88
CA ASP A 391 21.60 -36.42 -2.73
C ASP A 391 22.15 -35.08 -2.19
N ALA A 392 21.48 -33.96 -2.49
CA ALA A 392 21.87 -32.64 -2.01
C ALA A 392 21.48 -32.46 -0.53
N ALA A 393 20.28 -32.93 -0.15
CA ALA A 393 19.82 -32.91 1.24
C ALA A 393 20.71 -33.78 2.14
N ASP A 394 21.07 -34.99 1.68
CA ASP A 394 21.92 -35.92 2.45
C ASP A 394 23.30 -35.33 2.80
N ARG A 395 23.88 -34.51 1.91
CA ARG A 395 25.17 -33.83 2.17
C ARG A 395 25.12 -32.87 3.34
N ILE A 396 23.97 -32.26 3.61
CA ILE A 396 23.82 -31.24 4.66
C ILE A 396 23.13 -31.78 5.92
N THR A 397 22.56 -32.98 5.91
CA THR A 397 21.84 -33.60 7.04
C THR A 397 22.61 -33.61 8.36
N GLY A 398 23.92 -33.88 8.31
CA GLY A 398 24.77 -33.97 9.50
C GLY A 398 25.19 -32.62 10.11
N LEU A 399 24.96 -31.50 9.41
CA LEU A 399 25.47 -30.19 9.79
C LEU A 399 24.74 -29.61 11.01
N LYS A 400 25.43 -28.72 11.74
CA LYS A 400 24.77 -27.88 12.76
C LYS A 400 23.80 -26.91 12.09
N LYS A 401 22.84 -26.33 12.83
CA LYS A 401 21.77 -25.54 12.20
C LYS A 401 22.32 -24.33 11.43
N THR A 402 23.29 -23.61 11.99
CA THR A 402 23.92 -22.46 11.36
C THR A 402 24.66 -22.82 10.07
N GLU A 403 25.45 -23.90 10.11
CA GLU A 403 26.16 -24.45 8.94
C GLU A 403 25.18 -24.97 7.88
N MET A 404 24.09 -25.62 8.31
CA MET A 404 23.03 -26.13 7.43
C MET A 404 22.28 -25.00 6.72
N VAL A 405 22.00 -23.89 7.42
CA VAL A 405 21.37 -22.70 6.83
C VAL A 405 22.25 -22.13 5.72
N THR A 406 23.54 -21.94 6.00
CA THR A 406 24.49 -21.40 5.01
C THR A 406 24.59 -22.32 3.79
N ALA A 407 24.80 -23.62 4.01
CA ALA A 407 24.88 -24.58 2.90
C ALA A 407 23.56 -24.69 2.11
N ALA A 408 22.41 -24.56 2.77
CA ALA A 408 21.12 -24.58 2.09
C ALA A 408 20.88 -23.31 1.27
N GLU A 409 21.31 -22.15 1.76
CA GLU A 409 21.25 -20.87 1.04
C GLU A 409 22.03 -20.97 -0.28
N ASP A 410 23.26 -21.47 -0.25
CA ASP A 410 24.08 -21.70 -1.46
C ASP A 410 23.42 -22.65 -2.47
N LEU A 411 22.76 -23.69 -1.96
CA LEU A 411 22.07 -24.68 -2.80
C LEU A 411 20.79 -24.12 -3.42
N LEU A 412 20.12 -23.19 -2.75
CA LEU A 412 18.83 -22.64 -3.16
C LEU A 412 18.95 -21.33 -3.94
N VAL A 413 20.04 -20.56 -3.82
CA VAL A 413 20.21 -19.25 -4.46
C VAL A 413 20.03 -19.30 -5.98
N ALA A 414 20.54 -20.36 -6.62
CA ALA A 414 20.43 -20.56 -8.06
C ALA A 414 19.16 -21.36 -8.46
N THR A 415 18.15 -21.40 -7.59
CA THR A 415 16.88 -22.09 -7.81
C THR A 415 15.74 -21.10 -7.69
N SER A 416 14.72 -21.25 -8.53
CA SER A 416 13.44 -20.56 -8.38
C SER A 416 12.56 -21.21 -7.31
N TRP A 417 13.18 -21.80 -6.27
CA TRP A 417 12.44 -22.49 -5.22
C TRP A 417 11.80 -21.47 -4.29
N LEU A 418 10.54 -21.72 -3.95
CA LEU A 418 9.73 -20.88 -3.07
C LEU A 418 9.06 -21.75 -1.99
N PRO A 419 8.90 -21.26 -0.76
CA PRO A 419 8.05 -21.92 0.23
C PRO A 419 6.59 -21.88 -0.22
N GLU A 420 5.81 -22.87 0.23
CA GLU A 420 4.41 -23.07 -0.17
C GLU A 420 3.55 -21.79 -0.18
N PRO A 421 3.57 -20.91 0.85
CA PRO A 421 2.73 -19.70 0.85
C PRO A 421 3.09 -18.64 -0.21
N LEU A 422 4.26 -18.73 -0.84
CA LEU A 422 4.70 -17.81 -1.88
C LEU A 422 4.52 -18.37 -3.29
N ARG A 423 3.99 -19.59 -3.41
CA ARG A 423 3.72 -20.22 -4.70
C ARG A 423 2.36 -19.79 -5.19
N THR A 424 2.33 -19.14 -6.35
CA THR A 424 1.09 -18.85 -7.05
C THR A 424 0.46 -20.16 -7.52
N PRO A 425 -0.77 -20.50 -7.10
CA PRO A 425 -1.44 -21.70 -7.57
C PRO A 425 -1.67 -21.60 -9.08
N PRO A 426 -1.60 -22.72 -9.83
CA PRO A 426 -2.04 -22.69 -11.22
C PRO A 426 -3.53 -22.30 -11.26
N LEU A 427 -3.88 -21.42 -12.20
CA LEU A 427 -5.28 -21.10 -12.44
C LEU A 427 -6.03 -22.40 -12.76
N PRO A 428 -7.24 -22.62 -12.20
CA PRO A 428 -8.05 -23.75 -12.58
C PRO A 428 -8.29 -23.70 -14.09
N GLU A 429 -7.93 -24.77 -14.82
CA GLU A 429 -8.18 -24.85 -16.25
C GLU A 429 -9.67 -24.62 -16.52
N GLU A 430 -10.00 -23.87 -17.58
CA GLU A 430 -11.38 -23.58 -18.00
C GLU A 430 -12.17 -24.89 -18.21
N GLY A 431 -12.84 -25.37 -17.17
CA GLY A 431 -13.50 -26.69 -17.20
C GLY A 431 -14.12 -27.21 -15.91
N THR A 432 -13.90 -26.60 -14.75
CA THR A 432 -14.57 -27.00 -13.49
C THR A 432 -15.44 -25.88 -12.93
N PRO A 433 -16.77 -25.90 -13.14
CA PRO A 433 -17.68 -25.13 -12.33
C PRO A 433 -18.06 -25.97 -11.10
N GLU A 434 -17.48 -25.66 -9.94
CA GLU A 434 -18.18 -25.82 -8.66
C GLU A 434 -17.44 -25.04 -7.56
N ILE A 435 -17.85 -23.79 -7.37
CA ILE A 435 -17.80 -23.22 -6.02
C ILE A 435 -18.96 -23.89 -5.29
N GLU A 436 -18.70 -25.02 -4.63
CA GLU A 436 -19.64 -25.55 -3.64
C GLU A 436 -19.78 -24.51 -2.53
N LEU A 437 -20.93 -23.83 -2.51
CA LEU A 437 -21.38 -23.05 -1.36
C LEU A 437 -21.69 -24.04 -0.24
N VAL A 438 -20.68 -24.43 0.54
CA VAL A 438 -20.90 -25.09 1.82
C VAL A 438 -21.38 -24.03 2.80
N ASP A 439 -22.67 -24.08 3.08
CA ASP A 439 -23.35 -23.32 4.11
C ASP A 439 -23.05 -24.00 5.47
N ASP A 440 -21.87 -23.72 6.04
CA ASP A 440 -21.53 -24.18 7.41
C ASP A 440 -22.14 -23.17 8.41
N ALA A 441 -23.45 -23.22 8.53
CA ALA A 441 -24.23 -22.56 9.57
C ALA A 441 -25.12 -23.58 10.30
N ASP A 442 -24.57 -24.73 10.69
CA ASP A 442 -25.04 -25.45 11.88
C ASP A 442 -24.03 -26.50 12.34
N ARG A 443 -23.22 -26.16 13.36
CA ARG A 443 -22.65 -27.15 14.27
C ARG A 443 -22.95 -26.71 15.69
N THR A 444 -24.11 -27.17 16.13
CA THR A 444 -24.45 -27.45 17.52
C THR A 444 -23.27 -28.13 18.24
N ASP A 445 -22.71 -27.44 19.23
CA ASP A 445 -21.84 -28.05 20.23
C ASP A 445 -22.69 -28.95 21.14
N ASP A 446 -22.67 -30.25 20.88
CA ASP A 446 -23.04 -31.29 21.82
C ASP A 446 -21.77 -31.91 22.41
N ASN A 447 -21.48 -31.56 23.67
CA ASN A 447 -20.70 -32.42 24.54
C ASN A 447 -21.22 -32.30 25.98
N GLY A 448 -22.05 -33.26 26.39
CA GLY A 448 -22.28 -33.57 27.81
C GLY A 448 -20.95 -33.92 28.52
N SER A 449 -20.83 -33.97 29.83
CA SER A 449 -21.77 -34.00 30.95
C SER A 449 -20.92 -33.93 32.22
N GLU A 450 -21.37 -33.29 33.30
CA GLU A 450 -21.19 -33.76 34.69
C GLU A 450 -22.04 -32.91 35.68
N ASP A 451 -23.00 -33.59 36.31
CA ASP A 451 -23.61 -33.44 37.64
C ASP A 451 -24.40 -32.17 38.08
N ASP A 452 -25.74 -32.22 37.88
CA ASP A 452 -26.85 -32.39 38.87
C ASP A 452 -26.89 -31.60 40.22
N PRO A 453 -28.04 -31.49 40.92
CA PRO A 453 -29.32 -30.85 40.60
C PRO A 453 -29.78 -29.83 41.67
N ASP A 454 -30.69 -28.90 41.35
CA ASP A 454 -31.72 -28.46 42.31
C ASP A 454 -32.95 -27.86 41.61
N SER A 455 -34.00 -27.70 42.40
CA SER A 455 -35.40 -28.05 42.19
C SER A 455 -36.35 -26.91 41.80
N SER A 456 -37.60 -27.34 41.52
CA SER A 456 -38.90 -26.65 41.73
C SER A 456 -39.38 -25.70 40.63
N GLU A 457 -40.47 -26.08 39.94
CA GLU A 457 -41.85 -25.57 40.11
C GLU A 457 -42.11 -24.38 39.14
N ALA A 458 -43.25 -24.16 38.49
CA ALA A 458 -44.48 -24.89 38.24
C ALA A 458 -45.30 -24.03 37.24
N GLN A 459 -46.12 -24.71 36.43
CA GLN A 459 -47.51 -24.32 36.06
C GLN A 459 -47.79 -23.14 35.09
N SER A 460 -48.33 -23.56 33.92
CA SER A 460 -49.71 -23.34 33.45
C SER A 460 -50.17 -21.97 32.93
N ALA A 461 -50.62 -21.97 31.67
CA ALA A 461 -52.00 -21.72 31.19
C ALA A 461 -51.93 -21.11 29.77
N GLU A 462 -52.32 -21.80 28.69
CA GLU A 462 -53.67 -22.19 28.24
C GLU A 462 -54.34 -21.09 27.37
N ASP A 463 -54.96 -21.59 26.29
CA ASP A 463 -56.01 -20.98 25.45
C ASP A 463 -55.57 -20.02 24.32
N GLY A 464 -55.98 -20.18 23.05
CA GLY A 464 -56.92 -21.10 22.41
C GLY A 464 -57.29 -20.58 21.00
N GLY A 465 -57.64 -21.50 20.10
CA GLY A 465 -58.56 -21.22 18.98
C GLY A 465 -58.00 -20.82 17.61
N GLU A 466 -57.85 -21.80 16.71
CA GLU A 466 -58.24 -21.66 15.28
C GLU A 466 -59.80 -21.54 15.18
N PRO A 467 -60.48 -21.38 14.01
CA PRO A 467 -60.03 -21.43 12.60
C PRO A 467 -60.73 -20.47 11.60
N ALA A 468 -60.40 -20.65 10.31
CA ALA A 468 -61.34 -20.83 9.17
C ALA A 468 -61.68 -19.67 8.19
N ILE A 469 -61.32 -19.94 6.91
CA ILE A 469 -62.13 -19.84 5.67
C ILE A 469 -62.41 -18.41 5.15
N GLY A 470 -62.28 -18.05 3.86
CA GLY A 470 -62.08 -18.76 2.60
C GLY A 470 -62.67 -17.92 1.44
N ASP A 471 -62.32 -18.29 0.21
CA ASP A 471 -62.85 -17.84 -1.10
C ASP A 471 -62.65 -16.34 -1.46
N SER A 472 -62.27 -15.93 -2.68
CA SER A 472 -62.56 -16.50 -4.00
C SER A 472 -61.58 -15.94 -5.04
N ASP A 473 -61.15 -16.83 -5.93
CA ASP A 473 -60.57 -16.65 -7.27
C ASP A 473 -61.65 -16.08 -8.25
N PRO A 474 -61.50 -15.92 -9.59
CA PRO A 474 -60.35 -16.27 -10.47
C PRO A 474 -60.16 -15.38 -11.74
N MET A 475 -59.29 -15.88 -12.64
CA MET A 475 -59.29 -15.75 -14.13
C MET A 475 -58.52 -14.58 -14.75
N GLU A 476 -57.75 -14.74 -15.83
CA GLU A 476 -57.42 -15.85 -16.73
C GLU A 476 -56.30 -15.35 -17.67
N GLU A 477 -55.48 -16.29 -18.17
CA GLU A 477 -54.94 -16.37 -19.55
C GLU A 477 -54.07 -15.21 -20.09
N ASP A 478 -53.02 -15.41 -20.87
CA ASP A 478 -52.44 -16.58 -21.51
C ASP A 478 -51.02 -16.18 -21.95
N ASP A 479 -50.10 -17.12 -21.81
CA ASP A 479 -48.76 -17.14 -22.42
C ASP A 479 -48.94 -17.76 -23.85
N PRO A 480 -47.93 -18.15 -24.66
CA PRO A 480 -46.57 -17.66 -24.92
C PRO A 480 -46.16 -17.70 -26.44
N VAL A 481 -44.85 -17.52 -26.69
CA VAL A 481 -43.95 -18.29 -27.61
C VAL A 481 -43.45 -17.66 -28.95
N ALA A 482 -42.10 -17.63 -29.01
CA ALA A 482 -41.19 -18.08 -30.09
C ALA A 482 -40.58 -17.13 -31.12
N GLY A 483 -39.26 -17.36 -31.33
CA GLY A 483 -38.53 -17.16 -32.59
C GLY A 483 -37.18 -16.45 -32.36
N ASP A 484 -36.12 -17.12 -31.94
CA ASP A 484 -35.17 -17.94 -32.73
C ASP A 484 -34.07 -17.14 -33.46
N ALA A 485 -32.83 -17.58 -33.20
CA ALA A 485 -31.52 -17.50 -33.88
C ALA A 485 -31.06 -16.30 -34.76
N LEU A 486 -29.73 -16.07 -34.67
CA LEU A 486 -28.71 -15.66 -35.68
C LEU A 486 -27.84 -14.49 -35.15
N ALA A 487 -26.53 -14.36 -35.34
CA ALA A 487 -25.45 -15.20 -35.87
C ALA A 487 -24.10 -14.47 -35.58
N LYS A 488 -23.01 -15.24 -35.52
CA LYS A 488 -21.61 -14.79 -35.58
C LYS A 488 -21.26 -14.02 -36.86
N THR A 489 -20.16 -13.26 -36.78
CA THR A 489 -19.18 -12.73 -37.80
C THR A 489 -19.11 -11.20 -37.77
N ALA A 490 -18.00 -10.49 -38.03
CA ALA A 490 -16.58 -10.71 -38.31
C ALA A 490 -15.88 -9.35 -38.04
N ALA A 491 -14.69 -9.30 -37.42
CA ALA A 491 -13.42 -9.01 -38.09
C ALA A 491 -13.45 -7.86 -39.11
N GLU A 492 -12.96 -6.69 -38.68
CA GLU A 492 -12.04 -5.80 -39.41
C GLU A 492 -11.17 -5.03 -38.42
#